data_AF-A0A2B4SMW6-F1
#
_entry.id   AF-A0A2B4SMW6-F1
#
_cell.length_a   1.000
_cell.length_b   1.000
_cell.length_c   1.000
_cell.angle_alpha   90.00
_cell.angle_beta   90.00
_cell.angle_gamma   90.00
#
_symmetry.space_group_name_H-M   'P 1'
#
loop_
_entity.id
_entity.type
_entity.pdbx_description
1 polymer ?
#
loop_
_entity_poly.entity_id
_entity_poly.type
_entity_poly.pdbx_seq_one_letter_code
_entity_poly.pdbx_strand_id
1 'polypeptide(L)'
;MLTGTEVGTGVSSVIHINDYSSLQRLVRATAWVKRFLHNTRAKERRTGRLEIYELKGAESEWLKSVQVDLKKQDNFKQLVGEFGIKEHQEILRCEVSDIKVLEYLEYMNGSLKNKELCFEKGNEDDIGTIELLS
;
A
#
# COMPACT_ATOMS: atom_id res chain seq x y z
N MET A 1 36.86 -14.00 5.79
CA MET A 1 36.05 -13.42 4.71
C MET A 1 34.73 -12.99 5.35
N LEU A 2 34.56 -11.72 5.68
CA LEU A 2 33.32 -11.22 6.27
C LEU A 2 32.42 -10.82 5.08
N THR A 3 31.40 -11.61 4.80
CA THR A 3 30.38 -11.28 3.81
C THR A 3 29.69 -10.01 4.28
N GLY A 4 29.78 -8.94 3.49
CA GLY A 4 29.10 -7.69 3.76
C GLY A 4 27.62 -7.93 3.91
N THR A 5 27.12 -7.86 5.14
CA THR A 5 25.70 -7.72 5.40
C THR A 5 25.30 -6.37 4.83
N GLU A 6 24.63 -6.36 3.69
CA GLU A 6 23.93 -5.18 3.21
C GLU A 6 22.94 -4.79 4.32
N VAL A 7 23.30 -3.77 5.10
CA VAL A 7 22.43 -3.22 6.12
C VAL A 7 21.29 -2.57 5.35
N GLY A 8 20.18 -3.30 5.21
CA GLY A 8 18.97 -2.79 4.59
C GLY A 8 18.60 -1.48 5.26
N THR A 9 18.57 -0.39 4.52
CA THR A 9 18.11 0.91 5.01
C THR A 9 16.60 0.98 4.77
N GLY A 10 15.78 1.00 5.83
CA GLY A 10 14.33 1.15 5.69
C GLY A 10 13.52 0.47 6.78
N VAL A 11 12.19 0.53 6.67
CA VAL A 11 11.29 -0.11 7.65
C VAL A 11 11.44 -1.63 7.69
N SER A 12 11.82 -2.25 6.58
CA SER A 12 12.02 -3.70 6.45
C SER A 12 13.22 -4.25 7.21
N SER A 13 14.18 -3.41 7.60
CA SER A 13 15.33 -3.84 8.42
C SER A 13 15.08 -3.78 9.92
N VAL A 14 14.02 -3.08 10.34
CA VAL A 14 13.64 -2.94 11.76
C VAL A 14 12.42 -3.81 12.08
N ILE A 15 11.51 -3.96 11.12
CA ILE A 15 10.27 -4.73 11.27
C ILE A 15 10.28 -5.84 10.22
N HIS A 16 10.21 -7.10 10.65
CA HIS A 16 10.11 -8.22 9.73
C HIS A 16 8.67 -8.41 9.27
N ILE A 17 8.44 -8.33 7.95
CA ILE A 17 7.09 -8.43 7.37
C ILE A 17 6.42 -9.77 7.65
N ASN A 18 7.21 -10.85 7.71
CA ASN A 18 6.73 -12.23 7.89
C ASN A 18 6.21 -12.52 9.30
N ASP A 19 6.49 -11.66 10.27
CA ASP A 19 5.99 -11.80 11.64
C ASP A 19 4.52 -11.36 11.79
N TYR A 20 3.93 -10.81 10.72
CA TYR A 20 2.59 -10.23 10.74
C TYR A 20 1.64 -11.01 9.82
N SER A 21 0.55 -11.50 10.40
CA SER A 21 -0.48 -12.27 9.68
C SER A 21 -1.38 -11.41 8.79
N SER A 22 -1.28 -10.09 8.85
CA SER A 22 -2.04 -9.18 7.99
C SER A 22 -1.37 -7.82 7.83
N LEU A 23 -1.59 -7.20 6.66
CA LEU A 23 -1.13 -5.85 6.35
C LEU A 23 -1.62 -4.83 7.39
N GLN A 24 -2.88 -4.94 7.82
CA GLN A 24 -3.45 -4.02 8.82
C GLN A 24 -2.68 -4.07 10.15
N ARG A 25 -2.26 -5.25 10.62
CA ARG A 25 -1.48 -5.39 11.85
C ARG A 25 -0.08 -4.82 11.67
N LEU A 26 0.56 -5.09 10.54
CA LEU A 26 1.88 -4.55 10.18
C LEU A 26 1.89 -3.02 10.18
N VAL A 27 0.94 -2.41 9.46
CA VAL A 27 0.81 -0.95 9.34
C VAL A 27 0.54 -0.32 10.70
N ARG A 28 -0.34 -0.90 11.53
CA ARG A 28 -0.61 -0.40 12.89
C ARG A 28 0.62 -0.48 13.79
N ALA A 29 1.33 -1.61 13.80
CA ALA A 29 2.54 -1.75 14.59
C ALA A 29 3.61 -0.73 14.17
N THR A 30 3.80 -0.56 12.85
CA THR A 30 4.72 0.42 12.29
C THR A 30 4.32 1.85 12.67
N ALA A 31 3.04 2.20 12.59
CA ALA A 31 2.53 3.52 12.99
C ALA A 31 2.76 3.80 14.48
N TRP A 32 2.55 2.81 15.35
CA TRP A 32 2.85 2.91 16.78
C TRP A 32 4.34 3.13 17.06
N VAL A 33 5.22 2.38 16.39
CA VAL A 33 6.67 2.57 16.51
C VAL A 33 7.09 3.97 16.04
N LYS A 34 6.53 4.46 14.93
CA LYS A 34 6.80 5.82 14.44
C LYS A 34 6.30 6.89 15.40
N ARG A 35 5.11 6.73 15.98
CA ARG A 35 4.57 7.64 17.00
C ARG A 35 5.41 7.62 18.28
N PHE A 36 5.85 6.44 18.71
CA PHE A 36 6.76 6.30 19.84
C PHE A 36 8.05 7.09 19.58
N LEU A 37 8.69 6.87 18.43
CA LEU A 37 9.90 7.61 18.06
C LEU A 37 9.67 9.12 18.00
N HIS A 38 8.54 9.56 17.44
CA HIS A 38 8.16 10.98 17.46
C HIS A 38 8.06 11.51 18.89
N ASN A 39 7.34 10.83 19.78
CA ASN A 39 7.16 11.24 21.17
C ASN A 39 8.46 11.24 22.00
N THR A 40 9.48 10.46 21.60
CA THR A 40 10.81 10.53 22.25
C THR A 40 11.58 11.80 21.90
N ARG A 41 11.24 12.47 20.79
CA ARG A 41 11.98 13.62 20.24
C ARG A 41 11.18 14.92 20.28
N ALA A 42 9.85 14.85 20.33
CA ALA A 42 8.96 15.98 20.26
C ALA A 42 8.66 16.58 21.66
N LYS A 43 8.46 17.91 21.70
CA LYS A 43 7.98 18.62 22.90
C LYS A 43 6.51 18.31 23.18
N GLU A 44 5.71 18.24 22.12
CA GLU A 44 4.30 17.85 22.17
C GLU A 44 4.17 16.36 21.83
N ARG A 45 3.51 15.61 22.71
CA ARG A 45 3.34 14.17 22.55
C ARG A 45 1.99 13.88 21.91
N ARG A 46 1.99 12.95 20.97
CA ARG A 46 0.77 12.38 20.39
C ARG A 46 0.25 11.27 21.29
N THR A 47 -1.01 11.35 21.66
CA THR A 47 -1.69 10.39 22.56
C THR A 47 -3.03 9.97 21.97
N GLY A 48 -3.65 8.92 22.52
CA GLY A 48 -4.95 8.43 22.07
C GLY A 48 -4.86 7.49 20.87
N ARG A 49 -5.97 7.34 20.13
CA ARG A 49 -6.06 6.43 18.98
C ARG A 49 -5.10 6.86 17.85
N LEU A 50 -4.61 5.91 17.06
CA LEU A 50 -3.84 6.22 15.84
C LEU A 50 -4.70 7.02 14.87
N GLU A 51 -4.13 8.12 14.37
CA GLU A 51 -4.79 8.94 13.36
C GLU A 51 -4.58 8.37 11.95
N ILE A 52 -5.50 8.70 11.04
CA ILE A 52 -5.48 8.18 9.67
C ILE A 52 -4.17 8.53 8.95
N TYR A 53 -3.63 9.74 9.18
CA TYR A 53 -2.37 10.15 8.55
C TYR A 53 -1.17 9.32 9.03
N GLU A 54 -1.18 8.82 10.27
CA GLU A 54 -0.10 7.97 10.79
C GLU A 54 -0.15 6.58 10.16
N LEU A 55 -1.36 6.07 9.94
CA LEU A 55 -1.57 4.80 9.22
C LEU A 55 -1.15 4.92 7.75
N LYS A 56 -1.62 5.96 7.04
CA LYS A 56 -1.24 6.23 5.64
C LYS A 56 0.27 6.44 5.49
N GLY A 57 0.88 7.16 6.44
CA GLY A 57 2.31 7.39 6.48
C GLY A 57 3.10 6.10 6.71
N ALA A 58 2.63 5.20 7.58
CA ALA A 58 3.25 3.90 7.79
C ALA A 58 3.11 2.97 6.57
N GLU A 59 1.93 2.92 5.96
CA GLU A 59 1.69 2.17 4.72
C GLU A 59 2.58 2.65 3.57
N SER A 60 2.72 3.97 3.43
CA SER A 60 3.57 4.57 2.40
C SER A 60 5.04 4.15 2.53
N GLU A 61 5.57 4.02 3.74
CA GLU A 61 6.94 3.53 3.96
C GLU A 61 7.11 2.08 3.51
N TRP A 62 6.11 1.25 3.76
CA TRP A 62 6.12 -0.14 3.30
C TRP A 62 6.05 -0.23 1.78
N LEU A 63 5.20 0.56 1.14
CA LEU A 63 5.13 0.62 -0.31
C LEU A 63 6.47 1.06 -0.91
N LYS A 64 7.08 2.13 -0.38
CA LYS A 64 8.42 2.56 -0.81
C LYS A 64 9.44 1.43 -0.64
N SER A 65 9.47 0.80 0.54
CA SER A 65 10.43 -0.26 0.84
C SER A 65 10.32 -1.46 -0.10
N VAL A 66 9.09 -1.89 -0.44
CA VAL A 66 8.87 -3.03 -1.35
C VAL A 66 9.20 -2.65 -2.79
N GLN A 67 8.93 -1.41 -3.19
CA GLN A 67 9.16 -0.94 -4.55
C GLN A 67 10.62 -0.61 -4.86
N VAL A 68 11.48 -0.47 -3.85
CA VAL A 68 12.93 -0.24 -4.05
C VAL A 68 13.55 -1.32 -4.93
N ASP A 69 13.22 -2.58 -4.69
CA ASP A 69 13.81 -3.68 -5.45
C ASP A 69 13.22 -3.80 -6.85
N LEU A 70 11.94 -3.44 -7.03
CA LEU A 70 11.31 -3.36 -8.35
C LEU A 70 12.03 -2.35 -9.26
N LYS A 71 12.45 -1.20 -8.72
CA LYS A 71 13.19 -0.16 -9.46
C LYS A 71 14.58 -0.60 -9.89
N LYS A 72 15.18 -1.59 -9.23
CA LYS A 72 16.53 -2.10 -9.52
C LYS A 72 16.54 -3.17 -10.61
N GLN A 73 15.40 -3.71 -11.00
CA GLN A 73 15.34 -4.77 -12.01
C GLN A 73 15.63 -4.22 -13.41
N ASP A 74 16.38 -4.97 -14.22
CA ASP A 74 16.80 -4.54 -15.57
C ASP A 74 15.61 -4.32 -16.52
N ASN A 75 14.50 -5.03 -16.30
CA ASN A 75 13.26 -4.89 -17.06
C ASN A 75 12.35 -3.77 -16.57
N PHE A 76 12.72 -3.01 -15.53
CA PHE A 76 11.85 -1.98 -14.97
C PHE A 76 11.39 -0.93 -16.01
N LYS A 77 12.28 -0.52 -16.93
CA LYS A 77 11.93 0.42 -18.01
C LYS A 77 10.86 -0.13 -18.95
N GLN A 78 10.89 -1.43 -19.22
CA GLN A 78 9.87 -2.09 -20.03
C GLN A 78 8.54 -2.11 -19.27
N LEU A 79 8.55 -2.47 -17.98
CA LEU A 79 7.35 -2.50 -17.13
C LEU A 79 6.68 -1.12 -17.05
N VAL A 80 7.46 -0.04 -16.99
CA VAL A 80 6.93 1.33 -16.99
C VAL A 80 6.13 1.62 -18.26
N GLY A 81 6.66 1.27 -19.43
CA GLY A 81 5.98 1.50 -20.71
C GLY A 81 4.79 0.58 -20.94
N GLU A 82 4.86 -0.67 -20.49
CA GLU A 82 3.82 -1.69 -20.73
C GLU A 82 2.61 -1.52 -19.80
N PHE A 83 2.84 -1.11 -18.54
CA PHE A 83 1.80 -1.04 -17.50
C PHE A 83 1.42 0.39 -17.11
N GLY A 84 1.94 1.41 -17.80
CA GLY A 84 1.65 2.82 -17.48
C GLY A 84 2.02 3.18 -16.04
N ILE A 85 3.16 2.66 -15.56
CA ILE A 85 3.60 2.89 -14.17
C ILE A 85 4.09 4.34 -14.04
N LYS A 86 3.48 5.10 -13.14
CA LYS A 86 3.89 6.46 -12.79
C LYS A 86 4.32 6.54 -11.34
N GLU A 87 5.25 7.44 -11.07
CA GLU A 87 5.70 7.72 -9.71
C GLU A 87 4.94 8.92 -9.13
N HIS A 88 4.29 8.72 -7.99
CA HIS A 88 3.60 9.77 -7.26
C HIS A 88 4.01 9.73 -5.79
N GLN A 89 4.65 10.80 -5.30
CA GLN A 89 5.19 10.90 -3.93
C GLN A 89 6.13 9.72 -3.58
N GLU A 90 7.04 9.41 -4.51
CA GLU A 90 8.05 8.33 -4.39
C GLU A 90 7.46 6.90 -4.36
N ILE A 91 6.15 6.77 -4.57
CA ILE A 91 5.45 5.50 -4.68
C ILE A 91 5.07 5.29 -6.15
N LEU A 92 5.44 4.14 -6.70
CA LEU A 92 5.01 3.70 -8.02
C LEU A 92 3.52 3.31 -7.96
N ARG A 93 2.74 3.83 -8.91
CA ARG A 93 1.32 3.56 -9.09
C ARG A 93 1.09 3.23 -10.56
N CYS A 94 0.23 2.26 -10.85
CA CYS A 94 -0.21 2.05 -12.22
C CYS A 94 -1.34 3.04 -12.50
N GLU A 95 -1.24 3.78 -13.60
CA GLU A 95 -2.41 4.47 -14.13
C GLU A 95 -3.22 3.48 -14.98
N VAL A 96 -4.49 3.33 -14.63
CA VAL A 96 -5.45 2.47 -15.34
C VAL A 96 -5.94 3.15 -16.62
N SER A 97 -5.08 3.89 -17.30
CA SER A 97 -5.34 4.42 -18.64
C SER A 97 -4.93 3.42 -19.72
N ASP A 98 -3.95 2.55 -19.46
CA ASP A 98 -3.32 1.69 -20.48
C ASP A 98 -3.36 0.20 -20.18
N ILE A 99 -3.96 -0.22 -19.06
CA ILE A 99 -4.34 -1.62 -18.95
C ILE A 99 -5.45 -1.81 -19.99
N LYS A 100 -5.22 -2.71 -20.95
CA LYS A 100 -6.16 -3.21 -22.00
C LYS A 100 -7.50 -3.75 -21.45
N VAL A 101 -7.84 -3.44 -20.21
CA VAL A 101 -9.09 -3.70 -19.52
C VAL A 101 -10.24 -2.90 -20.15
N LEU A 102 -10.02 -1.71 -20.71
CA LEU A 102 -11.14 -0.98 -21.37
C LEU A 102 -11.62 -1.68 -22.65
N GLU A 103 -10.70 -2.24 -23.46
CA GLU A 103 -11.06 -3.04 -24.63
C GLU A 103 -11.75 -4.36 -24.21
N TYR A 104 -11.29 -4.98 -23.12
CA TYR A 104 -11.91 -6.18 -22.55
C TYR A 104 -13.27 -5.91 -21.89
N LEU A 105 -13.47 -4.76 -21.24
CA LEU A 105 -14.73 -4.40 -20.60
C LEU A 105 -15.77 -3.94 -21.61
N GLU A 106 -15.39 -3.26 -22.69
CA GLU A 106 -16.32 -3.01 -23.82
C GLU A 106 -16.73 -4.31 -24.51
N TYR A 107 -15.78 -5.24 -24.73
CA TYR A 107 -16.04 -6.57 -25.26
C TYR A 107 -16.97 -7.40 -24.36
N MET A 108 -16.75 -7.37 -23.04
CA MET A 108 -17.61 -8.07 -22.07
C MET A 108 -18.98 -7.40 -21.90
N ASN A 109 -19.07 -6.07 -21.95
CA ASN A 109 -20.32 -5.33 -21.81
C ASN A 109 -21.22 -5.46 -23.07
N GLY A 110 -20.63 -5.67 -24.25
CA GLY A 110 -21.36 -6.03 -25.47
C GLY A 110 -22.01 -7.42 -25.42
N SER A 111 -21.40 -8.37 -24.68
CA SER A 111 -21.91 -9.72 -24.48
C SER A 111 -22.88 -9.84 -23.28
N LEU A 112 -22.69 -8.99 -22.25
CA LEU A 112 -23.48 -9.00 -21.02
C LEU A 112 -24.86 -8.33 -21.11
N LYS A 113 -25.24 -7.72 -22.24
CA LYS A 113 -26.63 -7.30 -22.49
C LYS A 113 -27.66 -8.44 -22.39
N ASN A 114 -27.21 -9.70 -22.35
CA ASN A 114 -28.07 -10.88 -22.21
C ASN A 114 -27.98 -11.59 -20.84
N LYS A 115 -27.27 -11.05 -19.86
CA LYS A 115 -27.31 -11.60 -18.48
C LYS A 115 -27.23 -10.48 -17.46
N GLU A 116 -28.40 -10.06 -16.99
CA GLU A 116 -28.56 -9.34 -15.72
C GLU A 116 -27.76 -10.04 -14.63
N LEU A 117 -26.79 -9.36 -14.04
CA LEU A 117 -26.36 -9.64 -12.68
C LEU A 117 -25.98 -8.33 -11.99
N CYS A 118 -26.81 -8.00 -11.02
CA CYS A 118 -26.79 -6.82 -10.20
C CYS A 118 -25.43 -6.64 -9.51
N PHE A 119 -24.80 -5.49 -9.73
CA PHE A 119 -23.92 -4.91 -8.73
C PHE A 119 -24.65 -3.71 -8.15
N GLU A 120 -25.26 -3.90 -6.99
CA GLU A 120 -25.75 -2.80 -6.17
C GLU A 120 -24.56 -1.90 -5.84
N LYS A 121 -24.68 -0.62 -6.19
CA LYS A 121 -23.78 0.44 -5.73
C LYS A 121 -23.91 0.54 -4.21
N GLY A 122 -22.92 0.06 -3.46
CA GLY A 122 -22.71 0.49 -2.09
C GLY A 122 -22.18 1.93 -2.08
N ASN A 123 -22.92 2.83 -1.46
CA ASN A 123 -22.57 4.24 -1.24
C ASN A 123 -21.18 4.41 -0.60
N GLU A 124 -20.45 5.44 -1.03
CA GLU A 124 -19.11 5.82 -0.55
C GLU A 124 -19.08 6.47 0.85
N ASP A 125 -20.17 6.45 1.62
CA ASP A 125 -20.27 7.19 2.89
C ASP A 125 -20.48 6.35 4.17
N ASP A 126 -20.54 5.01 4.07
CA ASP A 126 -20.72 4.13 5.25
C ASP A 126 -19.46 3.30 5.53
N ILE A 127 -18.49 3.86 6.26
CA ILE A 127 -17.55 3.05 7.04
C ILE A 127 -17.98 3.13 8.50
N GLY A 128 -19.10 2.47 8.76
CA GLY A 128 -19.58 2.16 10.09
C GLY A 128 -18.54 1.35 10.88
N THR A 129 -18.32 1.80 12.09
CA THR A 129 -17.78 1.08 13.25
C THR A 129 -17.84 -0.44 13.13
N ILE A 130 -16.68 -1.10 13.02
CA ILE A 130 -16.56 -2.52 13.37
C ILE A 130 -16.18 -2.58 14.85
N GLU A 131 -17.20 -2.70 15.70
CA GLU A 131 -17.05 -3.26 17.05
C GLU A 131 -16.76 -4.76 16.89
N LEU A 132 -15.61 -5.21 17.37
CA LEU A 132 -15.37 -6.63 17.66
C LEU A 132 -15.82 -6.88 19.09
N LEU A 133 -17.00 -7.48 19.24
CA LEU A 133 -17.47 -8.04 20.50
C LEU A 133 -16.50 -9.12 20.97
N SER A 134 -16.09 -9.05 22.24
CA SER A 134 -15.54 -10.17 23.01
C SER A 134 -16.65 -11.06 23.54
#